data_AF-T0HMM3-F1
#
_entry.id   AF-T0HMM3-F1
#
_cell.length_a   1.000
_cell.length_b   1.000
_cell.length_c   1.000
_cell.angle_alpha   90.00
_cell.angle_beta   90.00
_cell.angle_gamma   90.00
#
_symmetry.space_group_name_H-M   'P 1'
#
loop_
_entity.id
_entity.type
_entity.pdbx_description
1 polymer ?
#
loop_
_entity_poly.entity_id
_entity_poly.type
_entity_poly.pdbx_seq_one_letter_code
_entity_poly.pdbx_strand_id
1 'polypeptide(L)'
;MQIVRTVLWIAITAILVAFIAMNWTRVPVNFWPLDDANYVHFEWPVGVVALVFFVLGMAPVWLYLRAMRWRFQRRIASLENSLRANSVPSAVPEAAPAAHSAASLSTPEPSPES
;
A
#
# COMPACT_ATOMS: atom_id res chain seq x y z
N MET A 1 -7.09 -3.29 20.20
CA MET A 1 -6.30 -4.00 19.14
C MET A 1 -4.83 -4.24 19.52
N GLN A 2 -4.17 -3.35 20.26
CA GLN A 2 -2.74 -3.48 20.56
C GLN A 2 -2.42 -4.66 21.47
N ILE A 3 -3.19 -4.89 22.53
CA ILE A 3 -3.01 -6.04 23.43
C ILE A 3 -3.18 -7.37 22.69
N VAL A 4 -4.25 -7.52 21.91
CA VAL A 4 -4.49 -8.73 21.09
C VAL A 4 -3.33 -8.96 20.12
N ARG A 5 -2.84 -7.90 19.46
CA ARG A 5 -1.68 -7.98 18.57
C ARG A 5 -0.42 -8.40 19.32
N THR A 6 -0.16 -7.86 20.52
CA THR A 6 1.00 -8.21 21.33
C THR A 6 0.93 -9.67 21.81
N VAL A 7 -0.22 -10.12 22.31
CA VAL A 7 -0.42 -11.52 22.74
C VAL A 7 -0.22 -12.47 21.56
N LEU A 8 -0.75 -12.14 20.38
CA LEU A 8 -0.54 -12.94 19.16
C LEU A 8 0.94 -13.03 18.80
N TRP A 9 1.67 -11.92 18.83
CA TRP A 9 3.12 -11.92 18.56
C TRP A 9 3.89 -12.74 19.59
N ILE A 10 3.56 -12.63 20.88
CA ILE A 10 4.17 -13.44 21.94
C ILE A 10 3.93 -14.93 21.67
N ALA A 11 2.69 -15.32 21.34
CA ALA A 11 2.35 -16.70 21.04
C ALA A 11 3.13 -17.23 19.82
N ILE A 12 3.22 -16.44 18.73
CA ILE A 12 4.00 -16.79 17.55
C ILE A 12 5.48 -16.96 17.91
N THR A 13 6.07 -16.03 18.65
CA THR A 13 7.47 -16.11 19.07
C THR A 13 7.73 -17.33 19.97
N ALA A 14 6.82 -17.64 20.89
CA ALA A 14 6.95 -18.82 21.74
C ALA A 14 6.94 -20.13 20.93
N ILE A 15 6.01 -20.26 19.97
CA ILE A 15 5.97 -21.41 19.04
C ILE A 15 7.27 -21.50 18.23
N LEU A 16 7.78 -20.36 17.77
CA LEU A 16 9.01 -20.28 16.99
C LEU A 16 10.22 -20.80 17.77
N VAL A 17 10.39 -20.33 19.00
CA VAL A 17 11.48 -20.73 19.89
C VAL A 17 11.35 -22.22 20.23
N ALA A 18 10.14 -22.70 20.54
CA ALA A 18 9.90 -24.11 20.81
C ALA A 18 10.24 -24.98 19.58
N PHE A 19 9.87 -24.55 18.37
CA PHE A 19 10.20 -25.24 17.14
C PHE A 19 11.71 -25.32 16.91
N ILE A 20 12.45 -24.22 17.12
CA ILE A 20 13.92 -24.22 17.00
C ILE A 20 14.56 -25.15 18.03
N ALA A 21 14.11 -25.08 19.29
CA ALA A 21 14.65 -25.91 20.37
C ALA A 21 14.38 -27.40 20.13
N MET A 22 13.18 -27.75 19.66
CA MET A 22 12.79 -29.15 19.40
C MET A 22 13.49 -29.72 18.15
N ASN A 23 13.87 -28.85 17.21
CA ASN A 23 14.61 -29.21 16.00
C ASN A 23 16.09 -28.83 16.09
N TRP A 24 16.67 -28.87 17.30
CA TRP A 24 18.10 -28.62 17.53
C TRP A 24 18.95 -29.86 17.17
N THR A 25 18.71 -30.43 16.01
CA THR A 25 19.52 -31.51 15.45
C THR A 25 20.56 -30.88 14.53
N ARG A 26 21.84 -31.13 14.81
CA ARG A 26 22.94 -30.73 13.93
C ARG A 26 23.03 -31.75 12.81
N VAL A 27 22.73 -31.32 11.60
CA VAL A 27 22.87 -32.16 10.41
C VAL A 27 24.02 -31.59 9.57
N PRO A 28 24.99 -32.43 9.17
CA PRO A 28 26.05 -31.99 8.28
C PRO A 28 25.44 -31.68 6.91
N VAL A 29 25.48 -30.41 6.50
CA VAL A 29 25.11 -30.00 5.15
C VAL A 29 26.37 -30.03 4.30
N ASN A 30 26.35 -30.80 3.22
CA ASN A 30 27.47 -30.94 2.28
C ASN A 30 27.40 -29.78 1.26
N PHE A 31 28.30 -28.80 1.39
CA PHE A 31 28.29 -27.63 0.49
C PHE A 31 29.06 -27.88 -0.81
N TRP A 32 30.23 -28.52 -0.72
CA TRP A 32 31.11 -28.69 -1.88
C TRP A 32 31.98 -29.95 -1.76
N PRO A 33 32.06 -30.79 -2.80
CA PRO A 33 33.02 -31.89 -2.85
C PRO A 33 34.43 -31.34 -3.06
N LEU A 34 35.37 -31.67 -2.16
CA LEU A 34 36.80 -31.49 -2.42
C LEU A 34 37.35 -32.74 -3.11
N ASP A 35 38.45 -32.54 -3.86
CA ASP A 35 39.10 -33.55 -4.71
C ASP A 35 39.52 -34.84 -3.98
N ASP A 36 39.64 -34.81 -2.65
CA ASP A 36 39.98 -35.96 -1.80
C ASP A 36 38.75 -36.72 -1.22
N ALA A 37 37.59 -36.61 -1.86
CA ALA A 37 36.31 -37.17 -1.36
C ALA A 37 35.87 -36.64 0.02
N ASN A 38 36.48 -35.54 0.47
CA ASN A 38 36.10 -34.83 1.68
C ASN A 38 35.09 -33.73 1.31
N TYR A 39 34.03 -33.54 2.09
CA TYR A 39 33.09 -32.45 1.86
C TYR A 39 33.35 -31.34 2.86
N VAL A 40 33.18 -30.08 2.46
CA VAL A 40 33.04 -29.02 3.45
C VAL A 40 31.71 -29.23 4.17
N HIS A 41 31.80 -29.76 5.38
CA HIS A 41 30.66 -29.96 6.26
C HIS A 41 30.43 -28.69 7.08
N PHE A 42 29.23 -28.13 6.99
CA PHE A 42 28.79 -27.15 7.99
C PHE A 42 27.61 -27.74 8.76
N GLU A 43 27.77 -27.81 10.08
CA GLU A 43 26.75 -28.30 10.99
C GLU A 43 25.79 -27.17 11.35
N TRP A 44 24.78 -26.94 10.51
CA TRP A 44 23.71 -26.01 10.84
C TRP A 44 22.59 -26.71 11.61
N PRO A 45 22.01 -26.10 12.67
CA PRO A 45 20.81 -26.63 13.30
C PRO A 45 19.64 -26.62 12.31
N VAL A 46 18.98 -27.76 12.12
CA VAL A 46 17.85 -27.91 11.19
C VAL A 46 16.74 -26.92 11.49
N GLY A 47 16.47 -26.66 12.78
CA GLY A 47 15.46 -25.69 13.21
C GLY A 47 15.69 -24.27 12.68
N VAL A 48 16.95 -23.82 12.57
CA VAL A 48 17.28 -22.48 12.04
C VAL A 48 17.06 -22.43 10.54
N VAL A 49 17.48 -23.47 9.82
CA VAL A 49 17.30 -23.55 8.36
C VAL A 49 15.81 -23.58 8.00
N ALA A 50 15.04 -24.45 8.66
CA ALA A 50 13.59 -24.56 8.47
C ALA A 50 12.87 -23.24 8.79
N LEU A 51 13.29 -22.54 9.85
CA LEU A 51 12.76 -21.21 10.19
C LEU A 51 13.00 -20.20 9.07
N VAL A 52 14.23 -20.14 8.55
CA VAL A 52 14.58 -19.20 7.48
C VAL A 52 13.71 -19.48 6.26
N PHE A 53 13.60 -20.73 5.81
CA PHE A 53 12.74 -21.07 4.68
C PHE A 53 11.26 -20.78 4.92
N PHE A 54 10.77 -20.98 6.15
CA PHE A 54 9.40 -20.62 6.51
C PHE A 54 9.14 -19.11 6.36
N VAL A 55 10.05 -18.28 6.89
CA VAL A 55 9.95 -16.82 6.76
C VAL A 55 10.11 -16.40 5.30
N LEU A 56 11.03 -17.03 4.57
CA LEU A 56 11.31 -16.73 3.16
C LEU A 56 10.13 -17.10 2.25
N GLY A 57 9.41 -18.19 2.56
CA GLY A 57 8.16 -18.55 1.88
C GLY A 57 6.99 -17.63 2.22
N MET A 58 6.92 -17.13 3.45
CA MET A 58 5.86 -16.21 3.88
C MET A 58 6.09 -14.77 3.42
N ALA A 59 7.35 -14.34 3.29
CA ALA A 59 7.74 -12.99 2.90
C ALA A 59 7.10 -12.49 1.58
N PRO A 60 7.14 -13.23 0.45
CA PRO A 60 6.57 -12.76 -0.81
C PRO A 60 5.05 -12.55 -0.74
N VAL A 61 4.33 -13.48 -0.08
CA VAL A 61 2.88 -13.38 0.11
C VAL A 61 2.54 -12.18 1.00
N TRP A 62 3.27 -12.01 2.11
CA TRP A 62 3.06 -10.89 3.03
C TRP A 62 3.29 -9.54 2.34
N LEU A 63 4.37 -9.42 1.56
CA LEU A 63 4.70 -8.20 0.83
C LEU A 63 3.65 -7.87 -0.24
N TYR A 64 3.16 -8.88 -0.96
CA TYR A 64 2.09 -8.73 -1.95
C TYR A 64 0.77 -8.25 -1.31
N LEU A 65 0.33 -8.91 -0.24
CA LEU A 65 -0.86 -8.50 0.51
C LEU A 65 -0.72 -7.07 1.08
N ARG A 66 0.48 -6.72 1.57
CA ARG A 66 0.78 -5.38 2.07
C ARG A 66 0.68 -4.32 0.97
N ALA A 67 1.22 -4.60 -0.22
CA ALA A 67 1.15 -3.70 -1.37
C ALA A 67 -0.29 -3.50 -1.86
N MET A 68 -1.08 -4.56 -1.93
CA MET A 68 -2.50 -4.46 -2.30
C MET A 68 -3.28 -3.61 -1.30
N ARG A 69 -3.07 -3.82 0.00
CA ARG A 69 -3.74 -3.03 1.05
C ARG A 69 -3.42 -1.54 0.92
N TRP A 70 -2.17 -1.20 0.64
CA TRP A 70 -1.76 0.19 0.40
C TRP A 70 -2.41 0.78 -0.85
N ARG A 71 -2.48 0.01 -1.95
CA ARG A 71 -3.12 0.43 -3.20
C ARG A 71 -4.62 0.66 -3.03
N PHE A 72 -5.32 -0.22 -2.30
CA PHE A 72 -6.75 -0.06 -2.02
C PHE A 72 -7.04 1.15 -1.15
N GLN A 73 -6.25 1.39 -0.10
CA GLN A 73 -6.40 2.57 0.74
C GLN A 73 -6.25 3.87 -0.06
N ARG A 74 -5.27 3.94 -0.97
CA ARG A 74 -5.10 5.11 -1.87
C ARG A 74 -6.28 5.29 -2.82
N ARG A 75 -6.78 4.21 -3.41
CA ARG A 75 -7.95 4.27 -4.30
C ARG A 75 -9.20 4.76 -3.58
N ILE A 76 -9.46 4.24 -2.38
CA ILE A 76 -10.59 4.66 -1.56
C ILE A 76 -10.49 6.15 -1.25
N ALA A 77 -9.33 6.62 -0.77
CA ALA A 77 -9.12 8.04 -0.49
C ALA A 77 -9.32 8.94 -1.73
N SER A 78 -8.89 8.50 -2.90
CA SER A 78 -9.13 9.22 -4.16
C SER A 78 -10.62 9.27 -4.52
N LEU A 79 -11.36 8.17 -4.35
CA LEU A 79 -12.80 8.11 -4.63
C LEU A 79 -13.58 8.99 -3.66
N GLU A 80 -13.23 8.97 -2.38
CA GLU A 80 -13.83 9.83 -1.36
C GLU A 80 -13.60 11.31 -1.67
N ASN A 81 -12.40 11.68 -2.11
CA ASN A 81 -12.10 13.06 -2.49
C ASN A 81 -12.86 13.50 -3.75
N SER A 82 -12.96 12.63 -4.77
CA SER A 82 -13.76 12.91 -5.96
C SER A 82 -15.25 13.04 -5.63
N LEU A 83 -15.79 12.17 -4.77
CA LEU A 83 -17.19 12.28 -4.30
C LEU A 83 -17.40 13.58 -3.54
N ARG A 84 -16.48 13.96 -2.64
CA ARG A 84 -16.54 15.24 -1.93
C ARG A 84 -16.55 16.41 -2.91
N ALA A 85 -15.64 16.43 -3.89
CA ALA A 85 -15.56 17.49 -4.88
C ALA A 85 -16.82 17.61 -5.75
N ASN A 86 -17.44 16.48 -6.15
CA ASN A 86 -18.68 16.47 -6.92
C ASN A 86 -19.92 16.80 -6.07
N SER A 87 -19.87 16.58 -4.75
CA SER A 87 -20.97 16.88 -3.82
C SER A 87 -21.01 18.33 -3.35
N VAL A 88 -19.97 19.12 -3.60
CA VAL A 88 -19.99 20.57 -3.34
C VAL A 88 -20.79 21.22 -4.48
N PRO A 89 -21.99 21.77 -4.22
CA PRO A 89 -22.68 22.56 -5.22
C PRO A 89 -21.77 23.74 -5.54
N SER A 90 -21.41 23.91 -6.81
CA SER A 90 -20.81 25.16 -7.27
C SER A 90 -21.77 26.26 -6.84
N ALA A 91 -21.35 27.13 -5.92
CA ALA A 91 -22.06 28.37 -5.68
C ALA A 91 -22.13 29.09 -7.03
N VAL A 92 -23.33 29.12 -7.60
CA VAL A 92 -23.65 29.93 -8.77
C VAL A 92 -23.26 31.36 -8.38
N PRO A 93 -22.41 32.07 -9.14
CA PRO A 93 -22.25 33.49 -8.93
C PRO A 93 -23.63 34.13 -9.10
N GLU A 94 -24.18 34.65 -8.01
CA GLU A 94 -25.38 35.49 -8.00
C GLU A 94 -25.23 36.51 -9.13
N ALA A 95 -26.17 36.49 -10.08
CA ALA A 95 -26.27 37.49 -11.12
C ALA A 95 -26.35 38.87 -10.46
N ALA A 96 -25.33 39.70 -10.65
CA ALA A 96 -25.37 41.09 -10.21
C ALA A 96 -26.53 41.80 -10.94
N PRO A 97 -27.41 42.54 -10.24
CA PRO A 97 -28.52 43.23 -10.86
C PRO A 97 -28.01 44.36 -11.76
N ALA A 98 -28.69 44.56 -12.89
CA ALA A 98 -28.46 45.63 -13.84
C ALA A 98 -28.33 47.01 -13.17
N ALA A 99 -27.10 47.56 -13.14
CA ALA A 99 -26.89 48.99 -12.98
C ALA A 99 -26.97 49.63 -14.38
N HIS A 100 -28.02 50.43 -14.55
CA HIS A 100 -28.22 51.29 -15.70
C HIS A 100 -27.03 52.27 -15.81
N SER A 101 -26.21 52.13 -16.85
CA SER A 101 -25.40 53.26 -17.33
C SER A 101 -25.98 53.71 -18.66
N ALA A 102 -26.71 54.81 -18.58
CA ALA A 102 -27.04 55.65 -19.71
C ALA A 102 -25.76 56.05 -20.49
N ALA A 103 -26.00 56.46 -21.73
CA ALA A 103 -25.07 57.11 -22.67
C ALA A 103 -24.19 56.18 -23.52
N SER A 104 -24.68 55.83 -24.70
CA SER A 104 -24.21 56.54 -25.91
C SER A 104 -25.19 56.34 -27.07
N LEU A 105 -25.68 57.48 -27.55
CA LEU A 105 -26.42 57.67 -28.78
C LEU A 105 -25.60 57.22 -29.99
N SER A 106 -26.15 56.35 -30.82
CA SER A 106 -25.88 56.35 -32.26
C SER A 106 -26.93 55.49 -32.95
N THR A 107 -28.08 56.09 -33.18
CA THR A 107 -28.98 55.73 -34.27
C THR A 107 -28.37 56.29 -35.55
N PRO A 108 -27.98 55.49 -36.55
CA PRO A 108 -27.96 55.99 -37.91
C PRO A 108 -29.41 56.01 -38.38
N GLU A 109 -29.90 57.23 -38.50
CA GLU A 109 -31.09 57.64 -39.21
C GLU A 109 -31.18 56.97 -40.59
N PRO A 110 -32.27 56.27 -40.94
CA PRO A 110 -32.57 56.02 -42.35
C PRO A 110 -33.17 57.32 -42.91
N SER A 111 -32.44 57.98 -43.80
CA SER A 111 -32.96 59.11 -44.57
C SER A 111 -34.21 58.69 -45.37
N PRO A 112 -35.25 59.53 -45.41
CA PRO A 112 -36.39 59.32 -46.28
C PRO A 112 -36.15 59.91 -47.69
N GLU A 113 -36.73 59.20 -48.66
CA GLU A 113 -37.27 59.66 -49.95
C GLU A 113 -36.39 60.35 -51.01
N SER A 114 -36.33 59.71 -52.19
CA SER A 114 -37.04 60.17 -53.41
C SER A 114 -37.16 59.05 -54.44
#